data_AF-A0A815IHV8-F1
#
_entry.id   AF-A0A815IHV8-F1
#
_cell.length_a   1.000
_cell.length_b   1.000
_cell.length_c   1.000
_cell.angle_alpha   90.00
_cell.angle_beta   90.00
_cell.angle_gamma   90.00
#
_symmetry.space_group_name_H-M   'P 1'
#
loop_
_entity.id
_entity.type
_entity.pdbx_description
1 polymer ?
#
loop_
_entity_poly.entity_id
_entity_poly.type
_entity_poly.pdbx_seq_one_letter_code
_entity_poly.pdbx_strand_id
1 'polypeptide(L)'
;MEKIEEEKYQAIKAKKKQQRESRKLHEILHETFQRYSAKSNEKERKENAAFISKGECMGHRNTNNLYDDEKLLATFVWKKKLEKDGLSNISPEYLQTIMAQCVEQNKTEMEKLKKKRLEREFQNEIREKDKEFLQRIKEAEYFHKWKKQEELFHLNQIYLRSTLRIAHGRAKPIDLFVHYMTDDDLAVGMREPSNYLNGLTIHDLEDLLANIRVYIEIEQQQNIGTKLHKYDV
;
A
#
# COMPACT_ATOMS: atom_id res chain seq x y z
N MET A 1 -9.16 44.88 -0.74
CA MET A 1 -9.13 43.82 -1.77
C MET A 1 -7.69 43.43 -2.12
N GLU A 2 -6.81 44.38 -2.41
CA GLU A 2 -5.38 44.11 -2.73
C GLU A 2 -4.62 43.28 -1.68
N LYS A 3 -4.73 43.59 -0.38
CA LYS A 3 -4.00 42.84 0.67
C LYS A 3 -4.33 41.34 0.73
N ILE A 4 -5.59 40.98 0.44
CA ILE A 4 -6.04 39.57 0.44
C ILE A 4 -5.51 38.85 -0.80
N GLU A 5 -5.38 39.55 -1.92
CA GLU A 5 -4.82 39.00 -3.16
C GLU A 5 -3.30 38.81 -3.05
N GLU A 6 -2.60 39.75 -2.42
CA GLU A 6 -1.17 39.62 -2.10
C GLU A 6 -0.91 38.45 -1.15
N GLU A 7 -1.69 38.30 -0.07
CA GLU A 7 -1.57 37.15 0.85
C GLU A 7 -1.82 35.81 0.15
N LYS A 8 -2.86 35.73 -0.70
CA LYS A 8 -3.12 34.54 -1.53
C LYS A 8 -1.96 34.25 -2.47
N TYR A 9 -1.38 35.26 -3.10
CA TYR A 9 -0.22 35.11 -3.97
C TYR A 9 1.02 34.61 -3.23
N GLN A 10 1.31 35.15 -2.04
CA GLN A 10 2.42 34.67 -1.21
C GLN A 10 2.19 33.24 -0.70
N ALA A 11 0.95 32.88 -0.32
CA ALA A 11 0.60 31.52 0.08
C ALA A 11 0.79 30.50 -1.05
N ILE A 12 0.38 30.85 -2.28
CA ILE A 12 0.59 30.01 -3.47
C ILE A 12 2.09 29.85 -3.77
N LYS A 13 2.87 30.93 -3.64
CA LYS A 13 4.32 30.92 -3.84
C LYS A 13 5.03 30.05 -2.78
N ALA A 14 4.63 30.15 -1.52
CA ALA A 14 5.15 29.32 -0.42
C ALA A 14 4.81 27.83 -0.62
N LYS A 15 3.57 27.52 -1.01
CA LYS A 15 3.13 26.14 -1.30
C LYS A 15 3.90 25.53 -2.48
N LYS A 16 4.14 26.30 -3.54
CA LYS A 16 5.00 25.87 -4.67
C LYS A 16 6.45 25.63 -4.24
N LYS A 17 6.99 26.44 -3.32
CA LYS A 17 8.33 26.25 -2.77
C LYS A 17 8.44 24.96 -1.95
N GLN A 18 7.51 24.74 -1.02
CA GLN A 18 7.44 23.51 -0.22
C GLN A 18 7.29 22.25 -1.09
N GLN A 19 6.48 22.31 -2.15
CA GLN A 19 6.31 21.19 -3.08
C GLN A 19 7.60 20.89 -3.86
N ARG A 20 8.36 21.92 -4.26
CA ARG A 20 9.67 21.75 -4.91
C ARG A 20 10.70 21.15 -3.96
N GLU A 21 10.74 21.59 -2.70
CA GLU A 21 11.63 21.04 -1.67
C GLU A 21 11.29 19.58 -1.37
N SER A 22 10.01 19.24 -1.24
CA SER A 22 9.54 17.86 -1.04
C SER A 22 9.91 16.95 -2.20
N ARG A 23 9.78 17.42 -3.45
CA ARG A 23 10.21 16.68 -4.65
C ARG A 23 11.72 16.45 -4.68
N LYS A 24 12.52 17.49 -4.40
CA LYS A 24 13.98 17.37 -4.31
C LYS A 24 14.40 16.39 -3.22
N LEU A 25 13.75 16.44 -2.05
CA LEU A 25 14.03 15.50 -0.95
C LEU A 25 13.71 14.06 -1.36
N HIS A 26 12.57 13.85 -2.03
CA HIS A 26 12.18 12.54 -2.55
C HIS A 26 13.16 12.03 -3.62
N GLU A 27 13.60 12.89 -4.52
CA GLU A 27 14.59 12.57 -5.56
C GLU A 27 15.95 12.18 -4.96
N ILE A 28 16.45 12.93 -3.96
CA ILE A 28 17.67 12.61 -3.23
C ILE A 28 17.53 11.28 -2.46
N LEU A 29 16.39 11.05 -1.81
CA LEU A 29 16.14 9.82 -1.06
C LEU A 29 16.04 8.60 -1.99
N HIS A 30 15.44 8.79 -3.16
CA HIS A 30 15.38 7.78 -4.20
C HIS A 30 16.76 7.48 -4.80
N GLU A 31 17.57 8.51 -5.07
CA GLU A 31 18.92 8.34 -5.59
C GLU A 31 19.85 7.66 -4.56
N THR A 32 19.75 8.02 -3.28
CA THR A 32 20.51 7.35 -2.22
C THR A 32 20.09 5.89 -2.04
N PHE A 33 18.80 5.58 -2.15
CA PHE A 33 18.30 4.20 -2.15
C PHE A 33 18.80 3.41 -3.36
N GLN A 34 18.77 3.99 -4.57
CA GLN A 34 19.32 3.37 -5.77
C GLN A 34 20.82 3.12 -5.66
N ARG A 35 21.58 4.07 -5.12
CA ARG A 35 23.03 3.91 -4.86
C ARG A 35 23.30 2.83 -3.83
N TYR A 36 22.48 2.72 -2.78
CA TYR A 36 22.60 1.67 -1.78
C TYR A 36 22.30 0.30 -2.38
N SER A 37 21.21 0.17 -3.14
CA SER A 37 20.84 -1.04 -3.88
C SER A 37 21.93 -1.45 -4.88
N ALA A 38 22.47 -0.51 -5.66
CA ALA A 38 23.57 -0.75 -6.58
C ALA A 38 24.85 -1.20 -5.86
N LYS A 39 25.20 -0.59 -4.72
CA LYS A 39 26.34 -1.02 -3.89
C LYS A 39 26.12 -2.42 -3.31
N SER A 40 24.89 -2.74 -2.88
CA SER A 40 24.53 -4.06 -2.37
C SER A 40 24.65 -5.12 -3.48
N ASN A 41 24.07 -4.86 -4.65
CA ASN A 41 24.17 -5.75 -5.81
C ASN A 41 25.61 -5.91 -6.30
N GLU A 42 26.41 -4.84 -6.27
CA GLU A 42 27.83 -4.89 -6.64
C GLU A 42 28.65 -5.70 -5.63
N LYS A 43 28.35 -5.56 -4.33
CA LYS A 43 28.95 -6.38 -3.28
C LYS A 43 28.58 -7.85 -3.46
N GLU A 44 27.32 -8.16 -3.71
CA GLU A 44 26.85 -9.52 -3.95
C GLU A 44 27.47 -10.11 -5.24
N ARG A 45 27.57 -9.33 -6.33
CA ARG A 45 28.28 -9.74 -7.54
C ARG A 45 29.76 -10.01 -7.28
N LYS A 46 30.43 -9.18 -6.48
CA LYS A 46 31.84 -9.38 -6.10
C LYS A 46 32.03 -10.59 -5.20
N GLU A 47 31.15 -10.80 -4.22
CA GLU A 47 31.17 -11.97 -3.35
C GLU A 47 30.90 -13.26 -4.13
N ASN A 48 29.91 -13.25 -5.03
CA ASN A 48 29.60 -14.37 -5.91
C ASN A 48 30.73 -14.62 -6.93
N ALA A 49 31.31 -13.57 -7.52
CA ALA A 49 32.47 -13.70 -8.41
C ALA A 49 33.72 -14.20 -7.67
N ALA A 50 33.95 -13.77 -6.43
CA ALA A 50 35.05 -14.25 -5.59
C ALA A 50 34.84 -15.72 -5.17
N PHE A 51 33.59 -16.12 -4.91
CA PHE A 51 33.19 -17.49 -4.64
C PHE A 51 33.43 -18.39 -5.86
N ILE A 52 33.02 -17.96 -7.04
CA ILE A 52 33.27 -18.67 -8.32
C ILE A 52 34.77 -18.74 -8.64
N SER A 53 35.51 -17.64 -8.43
CA SER A 53 36.97 -17.54 -8.71
C SER A 53 37.82 -18.45 -7.81
N LYS A 54 37.39 -18.71 -6.56
CA LYS A 54 38.08 -19.62 -5.63
C LYS A 54 37.94 -21.12 -5.98
N GLY A 55 37.32 -21.46 -7.12
CA GLY A 55 37.03 -22.85 -7.49
C GLY A 55 35.95 -23.50 -6.62
N GLU A 56 35.31 -22.73 -5.74
CA GLU A 56 34.22 -23.14 -4.85
C GLU A 56 32.90 -23.14 -5.63
N CYS A 57 32.80 -23.90 -6.72
CA CYS A 57 31.56 -23.94 -7.50
C CYS A 57 30.36 -24.49 -6.70
N MET A 58 30.61 -25.04 -5.49
CA MET A 58 29.60 -25.64 -4.60
C MET A 58 29.85 -25.34 -3.10
N GLY A 59 30.68 -24.33 -2.75
CA GLY A 59 30.88 -23.91 -1.35
C GLY A 59 31.71 -24.85 -0.46
N HIS A 60 32.36 -25.86 -1.04
CA HIS A 60 33.25 -26.75 -0.32
C HIS A 60 34.71 -26.55 -0.77
N ARG A 61 35.61 -26.34 0.20
CA ARG A 61 37.07 -26.43 0.01
C ARG A 61 37.54 -27.82 0.41
N ASN A 62 38.57 -28.36 -0.26
CA ASN A 62 39.24 -29.60 0.19
C ASN A 62 39.70 -29.53 1.65
N THR A 63 40.05 -28.35 2.15
CA THR A 63 40.48 -28.12 3.55
C THR A 63 39.35 -27.87 4.54
N ASN A 64 38.10 -27.78 4.08
CA ASN A 64 36.92 -27.57 4.91
C ASN A 64 35.83 -28.59 4.54
N ASN A 65 36.26 -29.85 4.46
CA ASN A 65 35.40 -30.96 4.14
C ASN A 65 34.82 -31.57 5.43
N LEU A 66 33.49 -31.59 5.56
CA LEU A 66 32.80 -32.22 6.70
C LEU A 66 32.98 -33.75 6.74
N TYR A 67 33.42 -34.37 5.64
CA TYR A 67 33.55 -35.82 5.50
C TYR A 67 34.99 -36.33 5.64
N ASP A 68 35.93 -35.48 6.10
CA ASP A 68 37.35 -35.84 6.32
C ASP A 68 38.03 -36.49 5.09
N ASP A 69 37.58 -36.10 3.88
CA ASP A 69 38.07 -36.61 2.61
C ASP A 69 39.06 -35.60 2.01
N GLU A 70 40.33 -35.98 1.84
CA GLU A 70 41.40 -35.07 1.38
C GLU A 70 41.23 -34.63 -0.09
N LYS A 71 40.46 -35.39 -0.87
CA LYS A 71 40.30 -35.25 -2.32
C LYS A 71 38.86 -34.96 -2.75
N LEU A 72 38.14 -34.13 -2.00
CA LEU A 72 36.74 -33.79 -2.31
C LEU A 72 36.54 -33.20 -3.72
N LEU A 73 37.50 -32.41 -4.20
CA LEU A 73 37.50 -31.82 -5.55
C LEU A 73 37.98 -32.78 -6.64
N ALA A 74 38.45 -33.99 -6.29
CA ALA A 74 38.88 -34.95 -7.30
C ALA A 74 37.65 -35.49 -8.06
N THR A 75 37.77 -35.52 -9.39
CA THR A 75 36.71 -36.01 -10.27
C THR A 75 36.38 -37.47 -9.96
N PHE A 76 35.15 -37.74 -9.52
CA PHE A 76 34.69 -39.09 -9.20
C PHE A 76 34.58 -39.94 -10.46
N VAL A 77 35.30 -41.07 -10.50
CA VAL A 77 35.25 -42.02 -11.62
C VAL A 77 34.51 -43.28 -11.18
N TRP A 78 33.38 -43.57 -11.81
CA TRP A 78 32.63 -44.80 -11.54
C TRP A 78 33.26 -45.99 -12.28
N LYS A 79 34.34 -46.54 -11.71
CA LYS A 79 35.14 -47.62 -12.32
C LYS A 79 34.31 -48.82 -12.77
N LYS A 80 33.39 -49.29 -11.94
CA LYS A 80 32.45 -50.39 -12.29
C LYS A 80 31.55 -50.08 -13.49
N LYS A 81 31.15 -48.81 -13.67
CA LYS A 81 30.33 -48.41 -14.83
C LYS A 81 31.17 -48.41 -16.11
N LEU A 82 32.40 -47.91 -16.05
CA LEU A 82 33.35 -47.97 -17.17
C LEU A 82 33.66 -49.41 -17.59
N GLU A 83 33.81 -50.32 -16.62
CA GLU A 83 33.99 -51.76 -16.86
C GLU A 83 32.75 -52.38 -17.51
N LYS A 84 31.54 -52.03 -17.03
CA LYS A 84 30.27 -52.53 -17.59
C LYS A 84 30.00 -52.03 -19.01
N ASP A 85 30.35 -50.78 -19.29
CA ASP A 85 30.15 -50.16 -20.61
C ASP A 85 31.24 -50.58 -21.62
N GLY A 86 32.28 -51.31 -21.19
CA GLY A 86 33.38 -51.79 -22.04
C GLY A 86 34.43 -50.71 -22.38
N LEU A 87 34.40 -49.57 -21.69
CA LEU A 87 35.28 -48.42 -21.91
C LEU A 87 36.53 -48.44 -21.00
N SER A 88 36.87 -49.59 -20.40
CA SER A 88 37.97 -49.72 -19.42
C SER A 88 39.36 -49.37 -19.98
N ASN A 89 39.56 -49.49 -21.30
CA ASN A 89 40.85 -49.28 -21.97
C ASN A 89 40.99 -47.89 -22.63
N ILE A 90 40.04 -46.99 -22.41
CA ILE A 90 40.04 -45.67 -23.05
C ILE A 90 40.95 -44.71 -22.29
N SER A 91 41.67 -43.86 -23.03
CA SER A 91 42.59 -42.88 -22.47
C SER A 91 41.90 -42.01 -21.40
N PRO A 92 42.52 -41.82 -20.22
CA PRO A 92 41.96 -40.98 -19.16
C PRO A 92 41.68 -39.54 -19.64
N GLU A 93 42.40 -39.07 -20.65
CA GLU A 93 42.21 -37.75 -21.28
C GLU A 93 40.87 -37.65 -22.02
N TYR A 94 40.44 -38.72 -22.71
CA TYR A 94 39.15 -38.76 -23.40
C TYR A 94 37.96 -38.89 -22.42
N LEU A 95 38.16 -39.56 -21.28
CA LEU A 95 37.15 -39.59 -20.22
C LEU A 95 36.95 -38.21 -19.58
N GLN A 96 38.03 -37.44 -19.41
CA GLN A 96 37.95 -36.08 -18.90
C GLN A 96 37.18 -35.15 -19.83
N THR A 97 37.35 -35.26 -21.15
CA THR A 97 36.60 -34.42 -22.11
C THR A 97 35.10 -34.73 -22.13
N ILE A 98 34.72 -36.01 -22.13
CA ILE A 98 33.30 -36.41 -22.03
C ILE A 98 32.70 -35.94 -20.71
N MET A 99 33.43 -36.08 -19.61
CA MET A 99 32.94 -35.69 -18.30
C MET A 99 32.81 -34.17 -18.18
N ALA A 100 33.76 -33.40 -18.74
CA ALA A 100 33.66 -31.95 -18.84
C ALA A 100 32.43 -31.53 -19.65
N GLN A 101 32.16 -32.19 -20.78
CA GLN A 101 30.98 -31.93 -21.61
C GLN A 101 29.68 -32.27 -20.87
N CYS A 102 29.61 -33.37 -20.12
CA CYS A 102 28.45 -33.72 -19.31
C CYS A 102 28.23 -32.70 -18.16
N VAL A 103 29.29 -32.26 -17.50
CA VAL A 103 29.22 -31.20 -16.46
C VAL A 103 28.72 -29.89 -17.07
N GLU A 104 29.20 -29.53 -18.26
CA GLU A 104 28.74 -28.33 -18.97
C GLU A 104 27.26 -28.43 -19.36
N GLN A 105 26.81 -29.58 -19.88
CA GLN A 105 25.39 -29.83 -20.15
C GLN A 105 24.55 -29.72 -18.87
N ASN A 106 24.96 -30.38 -17.78
CA ASN A 106 24.28 -30.29 -16.48
C ASN A 106 24.22 -28.84 -15.98
N LYS A 107 25.29 -28.05 -16.13
CA LYS A 107 25.29 -26.62 -15.76
C LYS A 107 24.26 -25.84 -16.56
N THR A 108 24.21 -26.02 -17.88
CA THR A 108 23.21 -25.32 -18.71
C THR A 108 21.78 -25.72 -18.39
N GLU A 109 21.53 -26.99 -18.06
CA GLU A 109 20.22 -27.48 -17.63
C GLU A 109 19.84 -26.89 -16.27
N MET A 110 20.77 -26.87 -15.31
CA MET A 110 20.56 -26.26 -14.00
C MET A 110 20.25 -24.76 -14.10
N GLU A 111 20.92 -24.03 -14.99
CA GLU A 111 20.62 -22.62 -15.25
C GLU A 111 19.21 -22.42 -15.84
N LYS A 112 18.80 -23.26 -16.80
CA LYS A 112 17.44 -23.25 -17.35
C LYS A 112 16.39 -23.52 -16.26
N LEU A 113 16.65 -24.47 -15.38
CA LEU A 113 15.78 -24.77 -14.24
C LEU A 113 15.72 -23.61 -13.26
N LYS A 114 16.85 -22.97 -12.94
CA LYS A 114 16.91 -21.79 -12.07
C LYS A 114 16.11 -20.63 -12.65
N LYS A 115 16.26 -20.34 -13.95
CA LYS A 115 15.46 -19.32 -14.65
C LYS A 115 13.97 -19.62 -14.57
N LYS A 116 13.55 -20.86 -14.80
CA LYS A 116 12.14 -21.27 -14.68
C LYS A 116 11.59 -21.14 -13.25
N ARG A 117 12.40 -21.38 -12.22
CA ARG A 117 12.00 -21.17 -10.81
C ARG A 117 11.81 -19.68 -10.52
N LEU A 118 12.79 -18.86 -10.89
CA LEU A 118 12.72 -17.40 -10.70
C LEU A 118 11.52 -16.80 -11.43
N GLU A 119 11.25 -17.22 -12.67
CA GLU A 119 10.07 -16.77 -13.41
C GLU A 119 8.78 -17.16 -12.68
N ARG A 120 8.69 -18.40 -12.19
CA ARG A 120 7.51 -18.84 -11.43
C ARG A 120 7.33 -18.07 -10.13
N GLU A 121 8.41 -17.82 -9.40
CA GLU A 121 8.40 -17.03 -8.17
C GLU A 121 7.96 -15.59 -8.45
N PHE A 122 8.49 -14.97 -9.50
CA PHE A 122 8.10 -13.64 -9.93
C PHE A 122 6.61 -13.56 -10.34
N GLN A 123 6.14 -14.53 -11.14
CA GLN A 123 4.73 -14.62 -11.52
C GLN A 123 3.80 -14.84 -10.31
N ASN A 124 4.24 -15.64 -9.34
CA ASN A 124 3.51 -15.83 -8.10
C ASN A 124 3.51 -14.56 -7.25
N GLU A 125 4.63 -13.85 -7.15
CA GLU A 125 4.74 -12.58 -6.42
C GLU A 125 3.83 -11.51 -7.02
N ILE A 126 3.80 -11.38 -8.35
CA ILE A 126 2.86 -10.48 -9.05
C ILE A 126 1.42 -10.87 -8.71
N ARG A 127 1.08 -12.15 -8.83
CA ARG A 127 -0.28 -12.63 -8.53
C ARG A 127 -0.69 -12.37 -7.09
N GLU A 128 0.22 -12.56 -6.13
CA GLU A 128 -0.05 -12.27 -4.72
C GLU A 128 -0.21 -10.75 -4.48
N LYS A 129 0.64 -9.90 -5.07
CA LYS A 129 0.47 -8.44 -5.00
C LYS A 129 -0.84 -7.97 -5.59
N ASP A 130 -1.26 -8.53 -6.73
CA ASP A 130 -2.54 -8.21 -7.36
C ASP A 130 -3.73 -8.63 -6.48
N LYS A 131 -3.66 -9.82 -5.87
CA LYS A 131 -4.67 -10.28 -4.91
C LYS A 131 -4.75 -9.37 -3.69
N GLU A 132 -3.61 -9.00 -3.10
CA GLU A 132 -3.55 -8.10 -1.96
C GLU A 132 -4.09 -6.71 -2.30
N PHE A 133 -3.80 -6.20 -3.49
CA PHE A 133 -4.32 -4.93 -3.97
C PHE A 133 -5.84 -4.98 -4.15
N LEU A 134 -6.35 -6.03 -4.79
CA LEU A 134 -7.79 -6.25 -4.93
C LEU A 134 -8.49 -6.42 -3.58
N GLN A 135 -7.86 -7.11 -2.62
CA GLN A 135 -8.38 -7.25 -1.28
C GLN A 135 -8.45 -5.90 -0.57
N ARG A 136 -7.39 -5.08 -0.64
CA ARG A 136 -7.39 -3.72 -0.08
C ARG A 136 -8.47 -2.83 -0.70
N ILE A 137 -8.70 -2.92 -2.00
CA ILE A 137 -9.80 -2.18 -2.66
C ILE A 137 -11.15 -2.65 -2.10
N LYS A 138 -11.39 -3.97 -2.02
CA LYS A 138 -12.64 -4.51 -1.48
C LYS A 138 -12.88 -4.10 -0.03
N GLU A 139 -11.84 -4.12 0.79
CA GLU A 139 -11.89 -3.68 2.20
C GLU A 139 -12.17 -2.18 2.28
N ALA A 140 -11.54 -1.36 1.42
CA ALA A 140 -11.80 0.08 1.36
C ALA A 140 -13.24 0.40 0.91
N GLU A 141 -13.77 -0.33 -0.07
CA GLU A 141 -15.16 -0.21 -0.50
C GLU A 141 -16.13 -0.62 0.62
N TYR A 142 -15.83 -1.71 1.33
CA TYR A 142 -16.63 -2.17 2.46
C TYR A 142 -16.64 -1.12 3.58
N PHE A 143 -15.45 -0.60 3.94
CA PHE A 143 -15.31 0.46 4.94
C PHE A 143 -16.06 1.73 4.54
N HIS A 144 -16.00 2.11 3.26
CA HIS A 144 -16.74 3.26 2.75
C HIS A 144 -18.26 3.09 2.87
N LYS A 145 -18.79 1.91 2.48
CA LYS A 145 -20.22 1.59 2.63
C LYS A 145 -20.64 1.59 4.11
N TRP A 146 -19.82 1.00 4.97
CA TRP A 146 -20.07 0.95 6.41
C TRP A 146 -20.09 2.35 7.03
N LYS A 147 -19.11 3.19 6.70
CA LYS A 147 -19.06 4.60 7.11
C LYS A 147 -20.33 5.36 6.70
N LYS A 148 -20.79 5.17 5.46
CA LYS A 148 -22.05 5.79 4.98
C LYS A 148 -23.26 5.31 5.77
N GLN A 149 -23.32 4.03 6.13
CA GLN A 149 -24.40 3.49 6.96
C GLN A 149 -24.37 4.05 8.39
N GLU A 150 -23.17 4.19 8.97
CA GLU A 150 -22.96 4.79 10.29
C GLU A 150 -23.40 6.27 10.30
N GLU A 151 -23.02 7.05 9.29
CA GLU A 151 -23.45 8.44 9.11
C GLU A 151 -24.99 8.56 9.03
N LEU A 152 -25.64 7.68 8.26
CA LEU A 152 -27.10 7.63 8.18
C LEU A 152 -27.74 7.27 9.53
N PHE A 153 -27.14 6.34 10.26
CA PHE A 153 -27.61 5.99 11.60
C PHE A 153 -27.53 7.19 12.55
N HIS A 154 -26.41 7.91 12.56
CA HIS A 154 -26.25 9.11 13.39
C HIS A 154 -27.27 10.20 13.02
N LEU A 155 -27.50 10.43 11.72
CA LEU A 155 -28.51 11.38 11.26
C LEU A 155 -29.91 10.97 11.76
N ASN A 156 -30.30 9.71 11.57
CA ASN A 156 -31.58 9.20 12.03
C ASN A 156 -31.74 9.32 13.55
N GLN A 157 -30.68 9.06 14.32
CA GLN A 157 -30.71 9.23 15.78
C GLN A 157 -30.86 10.70 16.18
N ILE A 158 -30.16 11.62 15.49
CA ILE A 158 -30.28 13.05 15.70
C ILE A 158 -31.72 13.52 15.43
N TYR A 159 -32.30 13.10 14.30
CA TYR A 159 -33.67 13.41 13.92
C TYR A 159 -34.69 12.84 14.92
N LEU A 160 -34.56 11.56 15.29
CA LEU A 160 -35.42 10.91 16.28
C LEU A 160 -35.34 11.62 17.65
N ARG A 161 -34.14 12.01 18.07
CA ARG A 161 -33.95 12.72 19.34
C ARG A 161 -34.57 14.12 19.29
N SER A 162 -34.46 14.82 18.17
CA SER A 162 -35.06 16.14 17.92
C SER A 162 -36.59 16.07 17.99
N THR A 163 -37.19 15.16 17.23
CA THR A 163 -38.65 14.97 17.18
C THR A 163 -39.24 14.65 18.55
N LEU A 164 -38.62 13.73 19.30
CA LEU A 164 -39.03 13.44 20.68
C LEU A 164 -38.88 14.66 21.60
N ARG A 165 -37.81 15.45 21.45
CA ARG A 165 -37.57 16.63 22.27
C ARG A 165 -38.64 17.71 22.03
N ILE A 166 -39.06 17.90 20.78
CA ILE A 166 -40.17 18.77 20.39
C ILE A 166 -41.48 18.26 20.98
N ALA A 167 -41.80 16.97 20.81
CA ALA A 167 -43.02 16.36 21.34
C ALA A 167 -43.14 16.48 22.87
N HIS A 168 -42.01 16.39 23.58
CA HIS A 168 -41.97 16.55 25.04
C HIS A 168 -41.88 18.01 25.52
N GLY A 169 -41.98 19.01 24.63
CA GLY A 169 -42.02 20.44 25.00
C GLY A 169 -40.70 21.01 25.52
N ARG A 170 -39.57 20.31 25.29
CA ARG A 170 -38.23 20.69 25.77
C ARG A 170 -37.27 20.98 24.61
N ALA A 171 -37.80 21.45 23.49
CA ALA A 171 -37.07 21.63 22.24
C ALA A 171 -35.85 22.54 22.41
N LYS A 172 -34.72 22.16 21.80
CA LYS A 172 -33.58 23.08 21.64
C LYS A 172 -33.83 23.98 20.42
N PRO A 173 -33.24 25.19 20.37
CA PRO A 173 -33.38 26.09 19.22
C PRO A 173 -33.01 25.42 17.88
N ILE A 174 -31.97 24.56 17.88
CA ILE A 174 -31.57 23.80 16.69
C ILE A 174 -32.66 22.85 16.18
N ASP A 175 -33.39 22.19 17.09
CA ASP A 175 -34.44 21.25 16.72
C ASP A 175 -35.58 21.98 16.02
N LEU A 176 -35.91 23.18 16.51
CA LEU A 176 -36.92 24.05 15.95
C LEU A 176 -36.51 24.58 14.57
N PHE A 177 -35.23 24.94 14.39
CA PHE A 177 -34.71 25.35 13.08
C PHE A 177 -34.74 24.21 12.07
N VAL A 178 -34.34 23.00 12.47
CA VAL A 178 -34.39 21.82 11.58
C VAL A 178 -35.83 21.50 11.20
N HIS A 179 -36.73 21.47 12.18
CA HIS A 179 -38.16 21.23 11.94
C HIS A 179 -38.78 22.30 11.03
N TYR A 180 -38.39 23.58 11.19
CA TYR A 180 -38.81 24.69 10.31
C TYR A 180 -38.33 24.53 8.86
N MET A 181 -37.22 23.82 8.62
CA MET A 181 -36.71 23.56 7.28
C MET A 181 -37.30 22.30 6.63
N THR A 182 -37.77 21.33 7.42
CA THR A 182 -38.21 20.02 6.92
C THR A 182 -39.72 19.88 6.77
N ASP A 183 -40.51 20.50 7.66
CA ASP A 183 -41.96 20.29 7.72
C ASP A 183 -42.71 21.60 7.40
N ASP A 184 -43.25 21.71 6.18
CA ASP A 184 -44.01 22.89 5.70
C ASP A 184 -45.44 22.98 6.29
N ASP A 185 -45.97 21.90 6.87
CA ASP A 185 -47.39 21.77 7.23
C ASP A 185 -47.75 22.20 8.66
N LEU A 186 -46.79 22.59 9.51
CA LEU A 186 -47.08 23.00 10.89
C LEU A 186 -46.94 24.51 11.07
N ALA A 187 -48.07 25.19 10.94
CA ALA A 187 -48.35 26.52 11.48
C ALA A 187 -48.34 26.56 13.03
N VAL A 188 -47.41 25.87 13.70
CA VAL A 188 -47.20 25.98 15.15
C VAL A 188 -46.53 27.31 15.42
N GLY A 189 -47.37 28.33 15.61
CA GLY A 189 -47.01 29.61 16.22
C GLY A 189 -45.72 30.21 15.68
N MET A 190 -45.75 30.67 14.42
CA MET A 190 -44.66 31.40 13.76
C MET A 190 -44.12 32.51 14.67
N ARG A 191 -43.09 32.18 15.46
CA ARG A 191 -42.24 33.15 16.13
C ARG A 191 -41.01 33.35 15.27
N GLU A 192 -40.58 34.61 15.16
CA GLU A 192 -39.33 34.93 14.50
C GLU A 192 -38.18 34.09 15.08
N PRO A 193 -37.28 33.55 14.23
CA PRO A 193 -36.12 32.75 14.66
C PRO A 193 -35.33 33.34 15.83
N SER A 194 -35.24 34.68 15.88
CA SER A 194 -34.59 35.45 16.94
C SER A 194 -35.21 35.21 18.32
N ASN A 195 -36.51 34.93 18.40
CA ASN A 195 -37.21 34.69 19.66
C ASN A 195 -36.77 33.39 20.33
N TYR A 196 -36.30 32.40 19.56
CA TYR A 196 -35.76 31.16 20.12
C TYR A 196 -34.36 31.32 20.69
N LEU A 197 -33.69 32.44 20.40
CA LEU A 197 -32.35 32.77 20.91
C LEU A 197 -32.40 33.59 22.20
N ASN A 198 -33.58 34.13 22.55
CA ASN A 198 -33.76 34.94 23.75
C ASN A 198 -33.73 34.09 25.01
N GLY A 199 -32.84 34.43 25.95
CA GLY A 199 -32.73 33.75 27.26
C GLY A 199 -31.76 32.57 27.31
N LEU A 200 -31.03 32.28 26.23
CA LEU A 200 -29.95 31.29 26.24
C LEU A 200 -28.68 31.84 26.87
N THR A 201 -27.91 30.97 27.53
CA THR A 201 -26.60 31.32 28.05
C THR A 201 -25.55 31.32 26.91
N ILE A 202 -24.38 31.94 27.16
CA ILE A 202 -23.25 31.92 26.21
C ILE A 202 -22.87 30.47 25.86
N HIS A 203 -22.87 29.57 26.84
CA HIS A 203 -22.56 28.16 26.64
C HIS A 203 -23.57 27.47 25.72
N ASP A 204 -24.87 27.74 25.88
CA ASP A 204 -25.89 27.16 25.01
C ASP A 204 -25.79 27.68 23.56
N LEU A 205 -25.34 28.93 23.38
CA LEU A 205 -25.09 29.52 22.07
C LEU A 205 -23.84 28.92 21.39
N GLU A 206 -22.78 28.62 22.15
CA GLU A 206 -21.61 27.89 21.67
C GLU A 206 -21.99 26.47 21.24
N ASP A 207 -22.79 25.78 22.05
CA ASP A 207 -23.36 24.47 21.72
C ASP A 207 -24.21 24.54 20.45
N LEU A 208 -25.06 25.57 20.31
CA LEU A 208 -25.87 25.77 19.12
C LEU A 208 -24.99 25.94 17.87
N LEU A 209 -23.93 26.74 17.94
CA LEU A 209 -22.97 26.91 16.84
C LEU A 209 -22.27 25.60 16.49
N ALA A 210 -21.87 24.79 17.48
CA ALA A 210 -21.28 23.49 17.25
C ALA A 210 -22.27 22.54 16.54
N ASN A 211 -23.53 22.49 16.99
CA ASN A 211 -24.57 21.69 16.35
C ASN A 211 -24.83 22.13 14.90
N ILE A 212 -24.94 23.43 14.63
CA ILE A 212 -25.13 23.96 13.26
C ILE A 212 -23.98 23.52 12.34
N ARG A 213 -22.73 23.57 12.83
CA ARG A 213 -21.56 23.12 12.04
C ARG A 213 -21.66 21.64 11.67
N VAL A 214 -22.08 20.79 12.61
CA VAL A 214 -22.28 19.35 12.37
C VAL A 214 -23.34 19.12 11.30
N TYR A 215 -24.48 19.82 11.35
CA TYR A 215 -25.52 19.71 10.32
C TYR A 215 -25.05 20.18 8.95
N ILE A 216 -24.30 21.29 8.88
CA ILE A 216 -23.72 21.78 7.63
C ILE A 216 -22.73 20.76 7.05
N GLU A 217 -21.91 20.13 7.88
CA GLU A 217 -20.96 19.11 7.44
C GLU A 217 -21.69 17.87 6.89
N ILE A 218 -22.74 17.43 7.57
CA ILE A 218 -23.61 16.33 7.10
C ILE A 218 -24.29 16.69 5.78
N GLU A 219 -24.86 17.89 5.65
CA GLU A 219 -25.51 18.36 4.43
C GLU A 219 -24.52 18.47 3.27
N GLN A 220 -23.32 19.00 3.50
CA GLN A 220 -22.28 19.08 2.48
C GLN A 220 -21.85 17.71 1.99
N GLN A 221 -21.65 16.74 2.90
CA GLN A 221 -21.32 15.37 2.53
C GLN A 221 -22.42 14.71 1.69
N GLN A 222 -23.70 14.96 2.00
CA GLN A 222 -24.82 14.46 1.19
C GLN A 222 -24.95 15.16 -0.17
N ASN A 223 -24.83 16.49 -0.22
CA ASN A 223 -24.92 17.28 -1.45
C ASN A 223 -23.75 17.02 -2.43
N ILE A 224 -22.57 16.67 -1.92
CA ILE A 224 -21.44 16.24 -2.76
C ILE A 224 -21.76 14.89 -3.41
N GLY A 225 -22.39 13.96 -2.69
CA GLY A 225 -22.83 12.67 -3.22
C GLY A 225 -23.90 12.74 -4.32
N THR A 226 -24.89 13.63 -4.19
CA THR A 226 -25.93 13.85 -5.22
C THR A 226 -25.43 14.61 -6.43
N LYS A 227 -24.43 15.50 -6.30
CA LYS A 227 -23.80 16.16 -7.44
C LYS A 227 -22.93 15.20 -8.25
N LEU A 228 -22.16 14.31 -7.61
CA LEU A 228 -21.36 13.29 -8.31
C LEU A 228 -22.23 12.32 -9.13
N HIS A 229 -23.38 11.90 -8.61
CA HIS A 229 -24.29 10.99 -9.33
C HIS A 229 -25.01 11.62 -10.53
N LYS A 230 -24.99 12.96 -10.69
CA LYS A 230 -25.55 13.66 -11.86
C LYS A 230 -24.57 13.74 -13.05
N TYR A 231 -23.30 13.37 -12.86
CA TYR A 231 -22.27 13.42 -13.90
C TYR A 231 -21.77 12.03 -14.35
N ASP A 232 -22.36 10.95 -13.85
CA ASP A 232 -22.05 9.56 -14.22
C ASP A 232 -23.14 8.89 -15.09
N VAL A 233 -23.89 9.68 -15.88
CA VAL A 233 -24.80 9.20 -16.95
C VAL A 233 -24.35 9.73 -18.30
#